data_AF-A0A2V2BC04-F1
#
_entry.id   AF-A0A2V2BC04-F1
#
_cell.length_a   1.000
_cell.length_b   1.000
_cell.length_c   1.000
_cell.angle_alpha   90.00
_cell.angle_beta   90.00
_cell.angle_gamma   90.00
#
_symmetry.space_group_name_H-M   'P 1'
#
loop_
_entity.id
_entity.type
_entity.pdbx_description
1 polymer ?
#
loop_
_entity_poly.entity_id
_entity_poly.type
_entity_poly.pdbx_seq_one_letter_code
_entity_poly.pdbx_strand_id
1 'polypeptide(L)'
;MTPESVMAMGQEAMRVALLLAAPMLLAALVSGLLVSLLQAATQINEQTLSFIPKIIAVATTGIIAGPWMLNVLLDYIRTVFSNLPYIIG
;
A
#
# COMPACT_ATOMS: atom_id res chain seq x y z
N MET A 1 24.24 6.16 17.45
CA MET A 1 23.66 5.44 16.29
C MET A 1 24.62 4.36 15.83
N THR A 2 24.20 3.10 15.81
CA THR A 2 24.99 1.97 15.28
C THR A 2 24.43 1.52 13.92
N PRO A 3 25.22 0.88 13.04
CA PRO A 3 24.72 0.36 11.76
C PRO A 3 23.50 -0.55 11.90
N GLU A 4 23.45 -1.35 12.97
CA GLU A 4 22.33 -2.26 13.28
C GLU A 4 21.05 -1.46 13.57
N SER A 5 21.15 -0.35 14.32
CA SER A 5 20.00 0.51 14.61
C SER A 5 19.42 1.17 13.35
N VAL A 6 20.28 1.57 12.40
CA VAL A 6 19.85 2.15 11.13
C VAL A 6 19.14 1.10 10.27
N MET A 7 19.67 -0.11 10.21
CA MET A 7 19.05 -1.22 9.50
C MET A 7 17.68 -1.57 10.08
N ALA A 8 17.55 -1.61 11.41
CA ALA A 8 16.27 -1.86 12.08
C ALA A 8 15.22 -0.77 11.75
N MET A 9 15.62 0.51 11.74
CA MET A 9 14.74 1.61 11.33
C MET A 9 14.30 1.47 9.87
N GLY A 10 15.22 1.08 8.97
CA GLY A 10 14.90 0.83 7.56
C GLY A 10 13.93 -0.33 7.37
N GLN A 11 14.08 -1.41 8.13
CA GLN A 11 13.15 -2.55 8.10
C GLN A 11 11.74 -2.15 8.54
N GLU A 12 11.62 -1.37 9.62
CA GLU A 12 10.31 -0.91 10.09
C GLU A 12 9.66 0.06 9.10
N ALA A 13 10.44 0.97 8.52
CA ALA A 13 9.97 1.86 7.46
C ALA A 13 9.42 1.08 6.25
N MET A 14 10.14 0.05 5.80
CA MET A 14 9.71 -0.82 4.71
C MET A 14 8.45 -1.62 5.06
N ARG A 15 8.33 -2.09 6.30
CA ARG A 15 7.15 -2.80 6.79
C ARG A 15 5.92 -1.89 6.76
N VAL A 16 6.04 -0.67 7.25
CA VAL A 16 4.97 0.34 7.21
C VAL A 16 4.59 0.67 5.77
N ALA A 17 5.58 0.92 4.90
CA ALA A 17 5.33 1.18 3.48
C ALA A 17 4.57 0.03 2.80
N LEU A 18 4.95 -1.23 3.08
CA LEU A 18 4.25 -2.41 2.58
C LEU A 18 2.81 -2.49 3.09
N LEU A 19 2.58 -2.24 4.39
CA LEU A 19 1.23 -2.23 4.96
C LEU A 19 0.33 -1.17 4.33
N LEU A 20 0.87 0.02 4.06
CA LEU A 20 0.14 1.11 3.39
C LEU A 20 -0.17 0.77 1.92
N ALA A 21 0.77 0.15 1.20
CA ALA A 21 0.60 -0.19 -0.21
C ALA A 21 -0.29 -1.43 -0.43
N ALA A 22 -0.25 -2.39 0.50
CA ALA A 22 -0.91 -3.70 0.39
C ALA A 22 -2.40 -3.62 -0.03
N PRO A 23 -3.29 -2.87 0.62
CA PRO A 23 -4.70 -2.86 0.26
C PRO A 23 -4.92 -2.37 -1.18
N MET A 24 -4.22 -1.31 -1.59
CA MET A 24 -4.33 -0.74 -2.93
C MET A 24 -3.79 -1.69 -4.01
N LEU A 25 -2.65 -2.33 -3.73
CA LEU A 25 -2.04 -3.30 -4.65
C LEU A 25 -2.91 -4.56 -4.80
N LEU A 26 -3.47 -5.07 -3.69
CA LEU A 26 -4.38 -6.21 -3.73
C LEU A 26 -5.66 -5.89 -4.51
N ALA A 27 -6.23 -4.70 -4.31
CA ALA A 27 -7.40 -4.26 -5.09
C ALA A 27 -7.08 -4.17 -6.58
N ALA A 28 -5.93 -3.59 -6.95
CA ALA A 28 -5.48 -3.50 -8.34
C ALA A 28 -5.22 -4.88 -8.96
N LEU A 29 -4.65 -5.80 -8.19
CA LEU A 29 -4.35 -7.17 -8.60
C LEU A 29 -5.62 -7.97 -8.84
N VAL A 30 -6.53 -8.01 -7.86
CA VAL A 30 -7.78 -8.77 -7.94
C VAL A 30 -8.65 -8.25 -9.07
N SER A 31 -8.85 -6.93 -9.16
CA SER A 31 -9.64 -6.32 -10.25
C SER A 31 -9.02 -6.58 -11.63
N GLY A 32 -7.69 -6.43 -11.75
CA GLY A 32 -6.97 -6.73 -12.99
C GLY A 32 -7.09 -8.19 -13.41
N LEU A 33 -6.94 -9.12 -12.46
CA LEU A 33 -7.05 -10.56 -12.72
C LEU A 33 -8.45 -10.94 -13.20
N LEU A 34 -9.49 -10.48 -12.47
CA LEU A 34 -10.88 -10.74 -12.83
C LEU A 34 -11.20 -10.23 -14.23
N VAL A 35 -10.77 -9.01 -14.56
CA VAL A 35 -11.02 -8.45 -15.89
C VAL A 35 -10.22 -9.19 -16.96
N SER A 36 -8.96 -9.55 -16.71
CA SER A 36 -8.17 -10.32 -17.69
C SER A 36 -8.77 -11.69 -18.00
N LEU A 37 -9.39 -12.33 -17.01
CA LEU A 37 -10.08 -13.60 -17.20
C LEU A 37 -11.32 -13.43 -18.10
N LEU A 38 -12.10 -12.36 -17.87
CA LEU A 38 -13.27 -12.04 -18.69
C LEU A 38 -12.86 -11.67 -20.12
N GLN A 39 -11.79 -10.90 -20.30
CA GLN A 39 -11.23 -10.57 -21.60
C GLN A 39 -10.80 -11.82 -22.36
N ALA A 40 -10.09 -12.74 -21.69
CA ALA A 40 -9.68 -14.00 -22.29
C ALA A 40 -10.87 -14.90 -22.67
N ALA A 41 -11.88 -15.00 -21.79
CA ALA A 41 -13.07 -15.82 -22.03
C ALA A 41 -13.94 -15.29 -23.18
N THR A 42 -14.02 -13.97 -23.34
CA THR A 42 -14.84 -13.32 -24.38
C THR A 42 -14.07 -12.96 -25.65
N GLN A 43 -12.74 -13.14 -25.66
CA GLN A 43 -11.84 -12.72 -26.75
C GLN A 43 -11.86 -11.21 -27.03
N ILE A 44 -12.33 -10.39 -26.08
CA ILE A 44 -12.32 -8.93 -26.18
C ILE A 44 -11.07 -8.39 -25.49
N ASN A 45 -10.11 -7.91 -26.27
CA ASN A 45 -8.85 -7.35 -25.75
C ASN A 45 -8.81 -5.82 -25.92
N GLU A 46 -9.75 -5.13 -25.26
CA GLU A 46 -9.81 -3.68 -25.25
C GLU A 46 -9.12 -3.12 -23.99
N GLN A 47 -8.11 -2.27 -24.20
CA GLN A 47 -7.31 -1.73 -23.10
C GLN A 47 -8.15 -0.96 -22.07
N THR A 48 -9.17 -0.23 -22.51
CA THR A 48 -10.06 0.57 -21.66
C THR A 48 -10.89 -0.28 -20.69
N LEU A 49 -11.32 -1.48 -21.11
CA LEU A 49 -12.06 -2.41 -20.25
C LEU A 49 -11.24 -2.87 -19.04
N SER A 50 -9.90 -2.96 -19.17
CA SER A 50 -9.01 -3.32 -18.06
C SER A 50 -8.75 -2.18 -17.08
N PHE A 51 -8.87 -0.94 -17.55
CA PHE A 51 -8.43 0.24 -16.83
C PHE A 51 -9.50 0.80 -15.89
N ILE A 52 -10.74 0.95 -16.38
CA ILE A 52 -11.83 1.58 -15.63
C ILE A 52 -12.19 0.79 -14.35
N PRO A 53 -12.42 -0.54 -14.41
CA PRO A 53 -12.76 -1.30 -13.20
C PRO A 53 -11.63 -1.28 -12.15
N LYS A 54 -10.38 -1.25 -12.61
CA LYS A 54 -9.20 -1.18 -11.73
C LYS A 54 -9.12 0.15 -10.98
N ILE A 55 -9.37 1.28 -11.65
CA ILE A 55 -9.42 2.59 -10.99
C ILE A 55 -10.51 2.60 -9.91
N ILE A 56 -11.70 2.12 -10.25
CA ILE A 56 -12.83 2.09 -9.30
C ILE A 56 -12.45 1.25 -8.08
N ALA A 57 -11.91 0.05 -8.29
CA ALA A 57 -11.50 -0.83 -7.20
C ALA A 57 -10.46 -0.18 -6.28
N VAL A 58 -9.44 0.47 -6.85
CA VAL A 58 -8.38 1.15 -6.08
C VAL A 58 -8.95 2.38 -5.35
N ALA A 59 -9.79 3.19 -6.00
CA ALA A 59 -10.41 4.35 -5.38
C ALA A 59 -11.33 3.97 -4.21
N THR A 60 -12.20 2.98 -4.40
CA THR A 60 -13.07 2.46 -3.34
C THR A 60 -12.26 1.90 -2.19
N THR A 61 -11.18 1.17 -2.48
CA THR A 61 -10.28 0.64 -1.44
C THR A 61 -9.60 1.77 -0.67
N GLY A 62 -9.16 2.84 -1.35
CA GLY A 62 -8.57 4.00 -0.70
C GLY A 62 -9.56 4.73 0.22
N ILE A 63 -10.83 4.81 -0.16
CA ILE A 63 -11.88 5.42 0.69
C ILE A 63 -12.12 4.56 1.95
N ILE A 64 -12.20 3.24 1.79
CA ILE A 64 -12.49 2.31 2.90
C ILE A 64 -11.28 2.16 3.83
N ALA A 65 -10.09 1.94 3.26
CA ALA A 65 -8.86 1.72 4.02
C ALA A 65 -8.18 3.02 4.48
N GLY A 66 -8.58 4.17 3.94
CA GLY A 66 -7.97 5.48 4.20
C GLY A 66 -7.79 5.82 5.67
N PRO A 67 -8.84 5.73 6.52
CA PRO A 67 -8.70 6.01 7.96
C PRO A 67 -7.69 5.10 8.66
N TRP A 68 -7.68 3.81 8.31
CA TRP A 68 -6.73 2.85 8.87
C TRP A 68 -5.29 3.14 8.41
N MET A 69 -5.08 3.40 7.12
CA MET A 69 -3.77 3.77 6.57
C MET A 69 -3.21 5.04 7.24
N LEU A 70 -4.09 6.02 7.50
CA LEU A 70 -3.71 7.25 8.17
C LEU A 70 -3.28 6.98 9.62
N ASN A 71 -3.99 6.14 10.36
CA ASN A 71 -3.59 5.75 11.72
C ASN A 71 -2.22 5.07 11.74
N VAL A 72 -1.99 4.09 10.85
CA VAL A 72 -0.69 3.41 10.75
C VAL A 72 0.45 4.41 10.48
N LEU A 73 0.23 5.36 9.57
CA LEU A 73 1.24 6.38 9.26
C LEU A 73 1.49 7.32 10.44
N LEU A 74 0.43 7.79 11.09
CA LEU A 74 0.53 8.68 12.25
C LEU A 74 1.24 8.02 13.43
N ASP A 75 0.94 6.75 13.71
CA ASP A 75 1.57 5.99 14.79
C ASP A 75 3.06 5.73 14.51
N TYR A 76 3.41 5.42 13.26
CA TYR A 76 4.80 5.30 12.85
C TYR A 76 5.56 6.62 13.01
N ILE A 77 4.98 7.73 12.52
CA ILE A 77 5.57 9.06 12.66
C ILE A 77 5.76 9.40 14.14
N ARG A 78 4.73 9.26 14.98
CA ARG A 78 4.83 9.52 16.43
C ARG A 78 5.96 8.73 17.07
N THR A 79 6.10 7.44 16.72
CA THR A 79 7.15 6.56 17.23
C THR A 79 8.55 7.05 16.84
N VAL A 80 8.74 7.45 15.58
CA VAL A 80 10.04 7.99 15.11
C VAL A 80 10.37 9.29 15.85
N PHE A 81 9.40 10.20 15.98
CA PHE A 81 9.60 11.49 16.64
C PHE A 81 9.79 11.36 18.16
N SER A 82 9.11 10.43 18.83
CA SER A 82 9.32 10.18 20.26
C SER A 82 10.67 9.56 20.56
N ASN A 83 11.21 8.79 19.61
CA ASN A 83 12.49 8.11 19.76
C ASN A 83 13.69 9.00 19.37
N LEU A 84 13.48 10.08 18.62
CA LEU A 84 14.53 11.01 18.19
C LEU A 84 15.47 11.47 19.33
N PRO A 85 14.97 11.93 20.50
CA PRO A 85 15.85 12.36 21.60
C PRO A 85 16.79 11.27 22.11
N TYR A 86 16.36 10.01 22.08
CA TYR A 86 17.15 8.85 22.52
C TYR A 86 18.14 8.34 21.47
N ILE A 87 17.99 8.76 20.21
CA ILE A 87 18.85 8.36 19.10
C ILE A 87 20.03 9.34 18.94
N ILE A 88 19.81 10.60 19.33
CA ILE A 88 20.79 11.69 19.24
C ILE A 88 21.69 11.77 20.49
N GLY A 89 21.19 11.32 21.65
CA GLY A 89 21.97 11.13 22.88
C GLY A 89 22.74 9.82 22.91
#